data_AF-A0A842NHA6-F1
#
_entry.id   AF-A0A842NHA6-F1
#
_cell.length_a   1.000
_cell.length_b   1.000
_cell.length_c   1.000
_cell.angle_alpha   90.00
_cell.angle_beta   90.00
_cell.angle_gamma   90.00
#
_symmetry.space_group_name_H-M   'P 1'
#
loop_
_entity.id
_entity.type
_entity.pdbx_description
1 polymer ?
#
loop_
_entity_poly.entity_id
_entity_poly.type
_entity_poly.pdbx_seq_one_letter_code
_entity_poly.pdbx_strand_id
1 'polypeptide(L)'
;MEKNLGFRGWFYFRTGWATYFAFIVAAVNALTVTFFLAIERYPSLNMIFPTFFHYVVIVVGIGVPLLILIGYIHYKRSKSFRAEQDILIEASPHFRRILQNTEVLLPSYLKITELMIKLSENKKLTDKELEEVSNLQKSLNEHIKKREIPLDS
;
A
#
# COMPACT_ATOMS: atom_id res chain seq x y z
N MET A 1 -12.21 13.73 -15.70
CA MET A 1 -12.37 12.49 -14.90
C MET A 1 -13.27 11.43 -15.55
N GLU A 2 -13.65 11.58 -16.83
CA GLU A 2 -14.46 10.60 -17.59
C GLU A 2 -13.65 9.73 -18.57
N LYS A 3 -12.32 9.82 -18.57
CA LYS A 3 -11.52 8.97 -19.45
C LYS A 3 -11.39 7.58 -18.84
N ASN A 4 -11.51 6.57 -19.71
CA ASN A 4 -11.19 5.16 -19.43
C ASN A 4 -12.18 4.38 -18.55
N LEU A 5 -13.49 4.62 -18.68
CA LEU A 5 -14.52 3.85 -17.95
C LEU A 5 -14.36 2.33 -18.09
N GLY A 6 -13.97 1.83 -19.28
CA GLY A 6 -13.69 0.41 -19.51
C GLY A 6 -12.52 -0.12 -18.67
N PHE A 7 -11.38 0.57 -18.67
CA PHE A 7 -10.23 0.18 -17.84
C PHE A 7 -10.52 0.28 -16.35
N ARG A 8 -11.29 1.28 -15.92
CA ARG A 8 -11.70 1.44 -14.52
C ARG A 8 -12.67 0.33 -14.11
N GLY A 9 -13.65 0.02 -14.95
CA GLY A 9 -14.58 -1.09 -14.75
C GLY A 9 -13.85 -2.43 -14.66
N TRP A 10 -12.92 -2.70 -15.57
CA TRP A 10 -12.08 -3.89 -15.51
C TRP A 10 -11.21 -3.92 -14.25
N PHE A 11 -10.62 -2.79 -13.87
CA PHE A 11 -9.84 -2.67 -12.63
C PHE A 11 -10.69 -2.97 -11.39
N TYR A 12 -11.92 -2.45 -11.31
CA TYR A 12 -12.83 -2.76 -10.21
C TYR A 12 -13.25 -4.22 -10.21
N PHE A 13 -13.53 -4.78 -11.38
CA PHE A 13 -13.87 -6.20 -11.53
C PHE A 13 -12.73 -7.10 -11.03
N ARG A 14 -11.50 -6.94 -11.55
CA ARG A 14 -10.35 -7.77 -11.14
C ARG A 14 -10.06 -7.62 -9.65
N THR A 15 -10.24 -6.42 -9.10
CA THR A 15 -10.02 -6.15 -7.68
C THR A 15 -11.09 -6.82 -6.85
N GLY A 16 -12.36 -6.69 -7.24
CA GLY A 16 -13.47 -7.37 -6.57
C GLY A 16 -13.32 -8.89 -6.59
N TRP A 17 -12.97 -9.44 -7.77
CA TRP A 17 -12.70 -10.87 -7.94
C TRP A 17 -11.53 -11.34 -7.07
N ALA A 18 -10.36 -10.73 -7.21
CA ALA A 18 -9.15 -11.17 -6.52
C ALA A 18 -9.25 -11.00 -5.00
N THR A 19 -9.80 -9.88 -4.53
CA THR A 19 -9.85 -9.54 -3.10
C THR A 19 -10.95 -10.28 -2.35
N TYR A 20 -12.13 -10.46 -2.95
CA TYR A 20 -13.29 -11.00 -2.22
C TYR A 20 -13.67 -12.42 -2.65
N PHE A 21 -13.67 -12.72 -3.95
CA PHE A 21 -14.19 -14.00 -4.45
C PHE A 21 -13.15 -15.09 -4.53
N ALA A 22 -11.93 -14.77 -5.00
CA ALA A 22 -10.91 -15.77 -5.31
C ALA A 22 -10.57 -16.65 -4.11
N PHE A 23 -10.41 -16.06 -2.93
CA PHE A 23 -10.15 -16.79 -1.69
C PHE A 23 -11.29 -17.76 -1.34
N ILE A 24 -12.54 -17.29 -1.38
CA ILE A 24 -13.71 -18.11 -1.02
C ILE A 24 -13.85 -19.28 -1.99
N VAL A 25 -13.78 -19.01 -3.30
CA VAL A 25 -13.91 -20.06 -4.34
C VAL A 25 -12.78 -21.08 -4.21
N ALA A 26 -11.54 -20.63 -4.02
CA ALA A 26 -10.40 -21.51 -3.83
C ALA A 26 -10.53 -22.34 -2.55
N ALA A 27 -10.95 -21.74 -1.43
CA ALA A 27 -11.13 -22.44 -0.17
C ALA A 27 -12.23 -23.50 -0.26
N VAL A 28 -13.39 -23.17 -0.81
CA VAL A 28 -14.49 -24.13 -1.02
C VAL A 28 -14.04 -25.29 -1.89
N ASN A 29 -13.37 -25.01 -3.01
CA ASN A 29 -12.85 -26.04 -3.90
C ASN A 29 -11.82 -26.93 -3.19
N ALA A 30 -10.82 -26.32 -2.53
CA ALA A 30 -9.77 -27.04 -1.83
C ALA A 30 -10.34 -27.94 -0.72
N LEU A 31 -11.26 -27.43 0.10
CA LEU A 31 -11.92 -28.20 1.14
C LEU A 31 -12.71 -29.38 0.54
N THR A 32 -13.48 -29.12 -0.51
CA THR A 32 -14.32 -30.13 -1.17
C THR A 32 -13.47 -31.24 -1.78
N VAL A 33 -12.51 -30.88 -2.63
CA VAL A 33 -11.65 -31.83 -3.35
C VAL A 33 -10.78 -32.62 -2.36
N THR A 34 -10.19 -31.95 -1.38
CA THR A 34 -9.36 -32.64 -0.37
C THR A 34 -10.19 -33.65 0.42
N PHE A 35 -11.42 -33.31 0.79
CA PHE A 35 -12.26 -34.24 1.52
C PHE A 35 -12.67 -35.46 0.69
N PHE A 36 -13.33 -35.22 -0.45
CA PHE A 36 -13.93 -36.31 -1.24
C PHE A 36 -12.91 -37.14 -2.03
N LEU A 37 -11.77 -36.56 -2.43
CA LEU A 37 -10.74 -37.31 -3.15
C LEU A 37 -9.68 -37.93 -2.24
N ALA A 38 -9.36 -37.30 -1.11
CA ALA A 38 -8.32 -37.80 -0.21
C ALA A 38 -8.91 -38.35 1.10
N ILE A 39 -9.52 -37.50 1.94
CA ILE A 39 -9.89 -37.89 3.31
C ILE A 39 -10.84 -39.08 3.35
N GLU A 40 -11.91 -39.06 2.54
CA GLU A 40 -12.90 -40.14 2.49
C GLU A 40 -12.28 -41.48 2.02
N ARG A 41 -11.21 -41.41 1.22
CA ARG A 41 -10.55 -42.58 0.62
C ARG A 41 -9.42 -43.17 1.47
N TYR A 42 -8.94 -42.43 2.47
CA TYR A 42 -7.86 -42.88 3.37
C TYR A 42 -8.40 -43.17 4.78
N PRO A 43 -8.44 -44.45 5.20
CA PRO A 43 -9.08 -44.86 6.47
C PRO A 43 -8.58 -44.12 7.72
N SER A 44 -7.28 -43.81 7.79
CA SER A 44 -6.69 -43.07 8.90
C SER A 44 -7.17 -41.62 8.98
N LEU A 45 -7.38 -40.96 7.85
CA LEU A 45 -7.90 -39.59 7.79
C LEU A 45 -9.40 -39.56 8.06
N ASN A 46 -10.15 -40.52 7.51
CA ASN A 46 -11.60 -40.62 7.72
C ASN A 46 -11.97 -40.91 9.20
N MET A 47 -11.07 -41.56 9.95
CA MET A 47 -11.25 -41.75 11.40
C MET A 47 -11.22 -40.42 12.17
N ILE A 48 -10.37 -39.47 11.75
CA ILE A 48 -10.22 -38.16 12.37
C ILE A 48 -11.31 -37.19 11.85
N PHE A 49 -11.67 -37.33 10.58
CA PHE A 49 -12.61 -36.47 9.87
C PHE A 49 -13.76 -37.29 9.25
N PRO A 50 -14.72 -37.76 10.06
CA PRO A 50 -15.72 -38.74 9.63
C PRO A 50 -16.75 -38.17 8.66
N THR A 51 -16.95 -36.85 8.65
CA THR A 51 -17.84 -36.19 7.68
C THR A 51 -17.23 -34.89 7.17
N PHE A 52 -17.71 -34.45 6.01
CA PHE A 52 -17.29 -33.19 5.41
C PHE A 52 -17.49 -32.01 6.37
N PHE A 53 -18.59 -31.99 7.12
CA PHE A 53 -18.87 -30.93 8.09
C PHE A 53 -17.84 -30.88 9.23
N HIS A 54 -17.46 -32.04 9.80
CA HIS A 54 -16.43 -32.11 10.84
C HIS A 54 -15.09 -31.58 10.32
N TYR A 55 -14.70 -32.01 9.12
CA TYR A 55 -13.50 -31.54 8.46
C TYR A 55 -13.49 -30.01 8.30
N VAL A 56 -14.55 -29.44 7.72
CA VAL A 56 -14.66 -28.00 7.49
C VAL A 56 -14.57 -27.22 8.81
N VAL A 57 -15.31 -27.61 9.85
CA VAL A 57 -15.31 -26.91 11.13
C VAL A 57 -13.92 -26.92 11.77
N ILE A 58 -13.23 -28.07 11.77
CA ILE A 58 -11.88 -28.19 12.36
C ILE A 58 -10.87 -27.36 11.56
N VAL A 59 -10.87 -27.49 10.23
CA VAL A 59 -9.90 -26.79 9.37
C VAL A 59 -10.13 -25.28 9.40
N VAL A 60 -11.38 -24.82 9.37
CA VAL A 60 -11.69 -23.38 9.48
C VAL A 60 -11.36 -22.86 10.89
N GLY A 61 -11.70 -23.63 11.93
CA GLY A 61 -11.45 -23.26 13.32
C GLY A 61 -9.98 -23.08 13.66
N ILE A 62 -9.08 -23.83 13.03
CA ILE A 62 -7.62 -23.70 13.21
C ILE A 62 -7.00 -22.79 12.15
N GLY A 63 -7.42 -22.96 10.90
CA GLY A 63 -6.86 -22.28 9.74
C GLY A 63 -7.09 -20.77 9.77
N VAL A 64 -8.28 -20.31 10.13
CA VAL A 64 -8.57 -18.86 10.17
C VAL A 64 -7.70 -18.14 11.21
N PRO A 65 -7.63 -18.57 12.50
CA PRO A 65 -6.72 -17.95 13.46
C PRO A 65 -5.25 -17.98 13.02
N LEU A 66 -4.79 -19.09 12.45
CA LEU A 66 -3.42 -19.23 12.00
C LEU A 66 -3.10 -18.27 10.84
N LEU A 67 -3.99 -18.15 9.85
CA LEU A 67 -3.83 -17.22 8.74
C LEU A 67 -3.83 -15.76 9.21
N ILE A 68 -4.69 -15.40 10.18
CA ILE A 68 -4.68 -14.07 10.80
C ILE A 68 -3.32 -13.80 11.47
N LEU A 69 -2.80 -14.77 12.24
CA LEU A 69 -1.52 -14.62 12.93
C LEU A 69 -0.35 -14.48 11.95
N ILE A 70 -0.29 -15.33 10.92
CA ILE A 70 0.74 -15.26 9.89
C ILE A 70 0.66 -13.92 9.15
N GLY A 71 -0.54 -13.50 8.74
CA GLY A 71 -0.77 -12.22 8.09
C GLY A 71 -0.31 -11.05 8.97
N TYR A 72 -0.69 -11.06 10.25
CA TYR A 72 -0.26 -10.05 11.21
C TYR A 72 1.27 -9.97 11.34
N ILE A 73 1.94 -11.11 11.47
CA ILE A 73 3.41 -11.17 11.56
C ILE A 73 4.04 -10.65 10.27
N HIS A 74 3.52 -11.05 9.11
CA HIS A 74 4.01 -10.59 7.83
C HIS A 74 3.94 -9.06 7.74
N TYR A 75 2.76 -8.47 7.97
CA TYR A 75 2.58 -7.02 7.88
C TYR A 75 3.41 -6.22 8.91
N LYS A 76 3.54 -6.70 10.16
CA LYS A 76 4.22 -5.92 11.20
C LYS A 76 5.72 -6.17 11.35
N ARG A 77 6.22 -7.35 10.99
CA ARG A 77 7.57 -7.80 11.37
C ARG A 77 8.40 -8.33 10.20
N SER A 78 7.82 -8.49 9.01
CA SER A 78 8.56 -9.03 7.87
C SER A 78 9.37 -7.96 7.14
N LYS A 79 10.61 -8.30 6.78
CA LYS A 79 11.40 -7.53 5.81
C LYS A 79 10.80 -7.60 4.40
N SER A 80 10.07 -8.68 4.07
CA SER A 80 9.35 -8.85 2.79
C SER A 80 8.32 -7.75 2.59
N PHE A 81 7.50 -7.49 3.62
CA PHE A 81 6.46 -6.47 3.53
C PHE A 81 7.04 -5.08 3.24
N ARG A 82 8.19 -4.74 3.85
CA ARG A 82 8.87 -3.46 3.56
C ARG A 82 9.32 -3.38 2.10
N ALA A 83 9.97 -4.42 1.59
CA ALA A 83 10.41 -4.47 0.19
C ALA A 83 9.23 -4.41 -0.80
N GLU A 84 8.11 -5.05 -0.48
CA GLU A 84 6.88 -4.97 -1.30
C GLU A 84 6.35 -3.53 -1.36
N GLN A 85 6.33 -2.83 -0.22
CA GLN A 85 5.90 -1.43 -0.16
C GLN A 85 6.86 -0.51 -0.92
N ASP A 86 8.17 -0.73 -0.83
CA ASP A 86 9.17 0.04 -1.56
C ASP A 86 8.95 -0.13 -3.08
N ILE A 87 8.74 -1.35 -3.56
CA ILE A 87 8.41 -1.62 -4.98
C ILE A 87 7.12 -0.91 -5.40
N LEU A 88 6.07 -0.95 -4.58
CA LEU A 88 4.81 -0.27 -4.89
C LEU A 88 4.97 1.25 -4.99
N ILE A 89 5.82 1.82 -4.15
CA ILE A 89 6.16 3.25 -4.17
C ILE A 89 6.97 3.58 -5.45
N GLU A 90 8.00 2.80 -5.75
CA GLU A 90 8.86 2.99 -6.91
C GLU A 90 8.11 2.83 -8.24
N ALA A 91 7.22 1.83 -8.31
CA ALA A 91 6.43 1.54 -9.49
C ALA A 91 5.32 2.57 -9.74
N SER A 92 4.94 3.37 -8.74
CA SER A 92 3.88 4.38 -8.84
C SER A 92 4.45 5.75 -9.25
N PRO A 93 4.17 6.25 -10.47
CA PRO A 93 4.64 7.56 -10.89
C PRO A 93 4.06 8.68 -10.01
N HIS A 94 2.84 8.51 -9.52
CA HIS A 94 2.20 9.47 -8.62
C HIS A 94 2.90 9.51 -7.25
N PHE A 95 3.23 8.35 -6.68
CA PHE A 95 3.90 8.31 -5.39
C PHE A 95 5.33 8.83 -5.48
N ARG A 96 6.05 8.51 -6.56
CA ARG A 96 7.36 9.08 -6.86
C ARG A 96 7.33 10.61 -6.92
N ARG A 97 6.30 11.19 -7.56
CA ARG A 97 6.11 12.66 -7.59
C ARG A 97 5.84 13.24 -6.21
N ILE A 98 5.03 12.57 -5.38
CA ILE A 98 4.78 13.01 -4.00
C ILE A 98 6.09 13.03 -3.22
N LEU A 99 6.90 11.96 -3.30
CA LEU A 99 8.18 11.87 -2.60
C LEU A 99 9.13 13.00 -3.00
N GLN A 100 9.30 13.24 -4.31
CA GLN A 100 10.11 14.35 -4.82
C GLN A 100 9.60 15.72 -4.36
N ASN A 101 8.28 15.92 -4.33
CA ASN A 101 7.72 17.16 -3.77
C ASN A 101 8.03 17.29 -2.28
N THR A 102 7.93 16.21 -1.50
CA THR A 102 8.22 16.20 -0.06
C THR A 102 9.69 16.52 0.21
N GLU A 103 10.62 15.98 -0.58
CA GLU A 103 12.06 16.26 -0.47
C GLU A 103 12.40 17.74 -0.68
N VAL A 104 11.64 18.44 -1.54
CA VAL A 104 11.81 19.88 -1.77
C VAL A 104 11.05 20.72 -0.73
N LEU A 105 9.87 20.28 -0.29
CA LEU A 105 9.02 21.02 0.65
C LEU A 105 9.52 20.97 2.10
N LEU A 106 10.06 19.85 2.58
CA LEU A 106 10.53 19.72 3.96
C LEU A 106 11.65 20.72 4.32
N PRO A 107 12.74 20.85 3.54
CA PRO A 107 13.76 21.87 3.78
C PRO A 107 13.20 23.29 3.67
N SER A 108 12.29 23.51 2.73
CA SER A 108 11.62 24.81 2.54
C SER A 108 10.82 25.21 3.78
N TYR A 109 10.06 24.28 4.38
CA TYR A 109 9.33 24.53 5.62
C TYR A 109 10.25 24.75 6.82
N LEU A 110 11.34 24.00 6.94
CA LEU A 110 12.35 24.24 7.97
C LEU A 110 12.92 25.67 7.85
N LYS A 111 13.27 26.11 6.65
CA LYS A 111 13.82 27.45 6.45
C LYS A 111 12.80 28.55 6.76
N ILE A 112 11.54 28.37 6.36
CA ILE A 112 10.46 29.32 6.69
C ILE A 112 10.26 29.40 8.21
N THR A 113 10.27 28.27 8.91
CA THR A 113 10.13 28.26 10.38
C THR A 113 11.30 28.90 11.11
N GLU A 114 12.54 28.69 10.65
CA GLU A 114 13.73 29.39 11.15
C GLU A 114 13.58 30.91 11.03
N LEU A 115 13.15 31.40 9.86
CA LEU A 115 12.94 32.82 9.61
C LEU A 115 11.80 33.41 10.44
N MET A 116 10.70 32.66 10.62
CA MET A 116 9.58 33.08 11.48
C MET A 116 10.02 33.24 12.94
N ILE A 117 10.82 32.30 13.47
CA ILE A 117 11.36 32.40 14.84
C ILE A 117 12.20 33.67 14.96
N LYS A 118 13.12 33.90 14.01
CA LYS A 118 13.99 35.08 14.02
C LYS A 118 13.21 36.40 13.99
N LEU A 119 12.19 36.48 13.14
CA LEU A 119 11.30 37.63 13.07
C LEU A 119 10.50 37.84 14.37
N SER A 120 10.05 36.74 15.01
CA SER A 120 9.34 36.80 16.29
C SER A 120 10.21 37.34 17.44
N GLU A 121 11.52 37.16 17.35
CA GLU A 121 12.52 37.72 18.28
C GLU A 121 12.90 39.17 17.94
N ASN A 122 12.17 39.84 17.02
CA ASN A 122 12.47 41.18 16.49
C ASN A 122 13.87 41.29 15.86
N LYS A 123 14.49 40.18 15.46
CA LYS A 123 15.78 40.19 14.77
C LYS A 123 15.56 40.48 13.29
N LYS A 124 16.34 41.40 12.72
CA LYS A 124 16.33 41.69 11.29
C LYS A 124 16.91 40.52 10.50
N LEU A 125 16.34 40.26 9.34
CA LEU A 125 16.91 39.33 8.36
C LEU A 125 18.16 39.96 7.74
N THR A 126 19.19 39.14 7.55
CA THR A 126 20.43 39.54 6.87
C THR A 126 20.27 39.43 5.36
N ASP A 127 21.07 40.17 4.60
CA ASP A 127 21.04 40.13 3.12
C ASP A 127 21.28 38.72 2.58
N LYS A 128 22.16 37.95 3.25
CA LYS A 128 22.42 36.54 2.92
C LYS A 128 21.19 35.65 3.10
N GLU A 129 20.42 35.84 4.17
CA GLU A 129 19.19 35.07 4.40
C GLU A 129 18.10 35.44 3.40
N LEU A 130 18.00 36.72 3.03
CA LEU A 130 17.10 37.18 1.98
C LEU A 130 17.47 36.59 0.62
N GLU A 131 18.76 36.49 0.31
CA GLU A 131 19.28 35.83 -0.89
C GLU A 131 18.98 34.32 -0.87
N GLU A 132 19.22 33.63 0.24
CA GLU A 132 18.88 32.21 0.42
C GLU A 132 17.39 31.95 0.18
N VAL A 133 16.51 32.80 0.72
CA VAL A 133 15.07 32.71 0.50
C VAL A 133 14.70 32.94 -0.97
N SER A 134 15.30 33.95 -1.61
CA SER A 134 15.06 34.23 -3.03
C SER A 134 15.47 33.05 -3.93
N ASN A 135 16.64 32.45 -3.66
CA ASN A 135 17.12 31.27 -4.36
C ASN A 135 16.22 30.05 -4.14
N LEU A 136 15.72 29.87 -2.92
CA LEU A 136 14.77 28.80 -2.58
C LEU A 136 13.42 29.00 -3.30
N GLN A 137 12.90 30.23 -3.33
CA GLN A 137 11.70 30.59 -4.09
C GLN A 137 11.86 30.35 -5.58
N LYS A 138 13.02 30.70 -6.17
CA LYS A 138 13.33 30.43 -7.58
C LYS A 138 13.35 28.93 -7.87
N SER A 139 14.01 28.14 -7.02
CA SER A 139 14.07 26.68 -7.16
C SER A 139 12.69 26.03 -7.07
N LEU A 140 11.85 26.50 -6.14
CA LEU A 140 10.45 26.05 -6.02
C LEU A 140 9.63 26.41 -7.27
N ASN A 141 9.77 27.62 -7.79
CA ASN A 141 9.07 28.06 -8.99
C ASN A 141 9.51 27.26 -10.23
N GLU A 142 10.80 26.95 -10.37
CA GLU A 142 11.30 26.07 -11.42
C GLU A 142 10.75 24.64 -11.27
N HIS A 143 10.72 24.10 -10.05
CA HIS A 143 10.12 22.79 -9.76
C HIS A 143 8.62 22.76 -10.11
N ILE A 144 7.89 23.85 -9.85
CA ILE A 144 6.47 23.99 -10.21
C ILE A 144 6.31 24.04 -11.74
N LYS A 145 7.11 24.84 -12.46
CA LYS A 145 7.04 25.02 -13.92
C LYS A 145 7.44 23.78 -14.70
N LYS A 146 8.45 23.03 -14.25
CA LYS A 146 8.83 21.74 -14.86
C LYS A 146 7.70 20.70 -14.84
N ARG A 147 6.61 20.95 -14.11
CA ARG A 147 5.39 20.14 -14.11
C ARG A 147 4.40 20.52 -15.21
N GLU A 148 4.76 21.35 -16.20
CA GLU A 148 4.00 21.67 -17.43
C GLU A 148 3.77 20.47 -18.39
N ILE A 149 3.69 19.24 -17.88
CA ILE A 149 2.94 18.18 -18.55
C ILE A 149 1.52 18.29 -17.96
N PRO A 150 0.50 18.59 -18.78
CA PRO A 150 -0.84 18.90 -18.28
C PRO A 150 -1.34 17.82 -17.35
N LEU A 151 -2.10 18.22 -16.33
CA LEU A 151 -2.85 17.35 -15.42
C LEU A 151 -4.00 16.58 -16.13
N ASP A 152 -3.88 16.40 -17.44
CA ASP A 152 -4.70 15.52 -18.24
C ASP A 152 -3.94 14.21 -18.47
N SER A 153 -4.22 13.24 -17.60
CA SER A 153 -4.07 11.80 -17.87
C SER A 153 -5.12 11.06 -17.07
#